data_AF-A0A6G3QSY9-F1
#
_entry.id   AF-A0A6G3QSY9-F1
#
_cell.length_a   1.000
_cell.length_b   1.000
_cell.length_c   1.000
_cell.angle_alpha   90.00
_cell.angle_beta   90.00
_cell.angle_gamma   90.00
#
_symmetry.space_group_name_H-M   'P 1'
#
loop_
_entity.id
_entity.type
_entity.pdbx_description
1 polymer ?
#
loop_
_entity_poly.entity_id
_entity_poly.type
_entity_poly.pdbx_seq_one_letter_code
_entity_poly.pdbx_strand_id
1 'polypeptide(L)'
;MSAPTATSTLEAAARQQPAPGVPPPRSPVTGQRPGLVPQLVLALVCAAYAVGAALGWGSDRLALIMGDFGLSAAAGAAAVSCFVCARRRLTRFRPAWLLFGLSSTMAALGNLVWGWYEVVLDRPVPSPSYADLFFLCFAPPAIVGLLVLAKRPVTKAGWICLALDASLIGGSLLTLAWSLALAQAAQAEGESVAHTALSLAYPLLDIALVSLVLALHFRRSAVNRSAVNTAIGALALTVMCDALFTSPLLHNDYRSGQLLDAGWFAGSLLLAYAPWTPRRGGRPEEAGHTRVVREHHPGRRGGPPPPVP
;
A
#
# COMPACT_ATOMS: atom_id res chain seq x y z
N MET A 1 9.33 93.85 -13.99
CA MET A 1 10.18 92.63 -13.95
C MET A 1 9.95 92.00 -12.58
N SER A 2 9.14 90.95 -12.53
CA SER A 2 8.75 90.27 -11.29
C SER A 2 8.88 88.76 -11.56
N ALA A 3 9.75 88.10 -10.80
CA ALA A 3 9.94 86.66 -10.86
C ALA A 3 9.06 85.97 -9.81
N PRO A 4 8.41 84.84 -10.14
CA PRO A 4 7.86 83.94 -9.14
C PRO A 4 8.63 82.61 -9.07
N THR A 5 9.01 82.29 -7.84
CA THR A 5 8.82 81.04 -7.07
C THR A 5 8.80 79.69 -7.79
N ALA A 6 9.69 78.80 -7.33
CA ALA A 6 9.78 77.39 -7.66
C ALA A 6 8.66 76.54 -7.04
N THR A 7 8.17 75.50 -7.74
CA THR A 7 7.67 74.27 -7.09
C THR A 7 7.54 73.08 -8.07
N SER A 8 8.09 71.94 -7.62
CA SER A 8 7.68 70.54 -7.87
C SER A 8 7.52 70.03 -9.32
N THR A 9 8.60 69.54 -9.91
CA THR A 9 8.57 68.49 -10.94
C THR A 9 9.01 67.16 -10.33
N LEU A 10 8.12 66.47 -9.62
CA LEU A 10 8.34 65.08 -9.20
C LEU A 10 7.01 64.40 -8.81
N GLU A 11 5.97 64.52 -9.67
CA GLU A 11 4.68 63.86 -9.41
C GLU A 11 3.94 63.42 -10.68
N ALA A 12 4.68 62.98 -11.70
CA ALA A 12 4.08 62.41 -12.91
C ALA A 12 4.76 61.10 -13.30
N ALA A 13 4.34 60.00 -12.65
CA ALA A 13 4.19 58.65 -13.24
C ALA A 13 4.01 57.56 -12.16
N ALA A 14 3.16 57.79 -11.16
CA ALA A 14 2.57 56.68 -10.41
C ALA A 14 1.53 56.00 -11.33
N ARG A 15 1.98 55.01 -12.10
CA ARG A 15 1.08 54.12 -12.86
C ARG A 15 0.12 53.47 -11.88
N GLN A 16 -1.17 53.64 -12.13
CA GLN A 16 -2.27 53.02 -11.42
C GLN A 16 -2.05 51.50 -11.32
N GLN A 17 -1.84 51.00 -10.10
CA GLN A 17 -1.94 49.57 -9.79
C GLN A 17 -3.44 49.18 -9.78
N PRO A 18 -3.86 48.15 -10.54
CA PRO A 18 -5.23 47.66 -10.45
C PRO A 18 -5.46 47.08 -9.05
N ALA A 19 -6.61 47.38 -8.45
CA ALA A 19 -7.04 46.79 -7.18
C ALA A 19 -6.98 45.25 -7.24
N PRO A 20 -6.59 44.55 -6.16
CA PRO A 20 -6.57 43.10 -6.14
C PRO A 20 -8.01 42.58 -6.31
N GLY A 21 -8.30 42.06 -7.50
CA GLY A 21 -9.59 41.48 -7.83
C GLY A 21 -9.94 40.36 -6.85
N VAL A 22 -11.16 40.41 -6.34
CA VAL A 22 -11.77 39.33 -5.55
C VAL A 22 -11.62 38.03 -6.35
N PRO A 23 -10.92 37.00 -5.84
CA PRO A 23 -10.81 35.74 -6.54
C PRO A 23 -12.23 35.17 -6.72
N PRO A 24 -12.57 34.64 -7.91
CA PRO A 24 -13.91 34.09 -8.14
C PRO A 24 -14.21 33.00 -7.11
N PRO A 25 -15.47 32.86 -6.67
CA PRO A 25 -15.85 31.78 -5.77
C PRO A 25 -15.46 30.46 -6.43
N ARG A 26 -14.56 29.71 -5.78
CA ARG A 26 -14.19 28.37 -6.21
C ARG A 26 -15.48 27.57 -6.31
N SER A 27 -15.82 27.11 -7.51
CA SER A 27 -16.95 26.20 -7.72
C SER A 27 -16.84 25.07 -6.70
N PRO A 28 -17.92 24.72 -5.98
CA PRO A 28 -17.87 23.60 -5.06
C PRO A 28 -17.43 22.39 -5.86
N VAL A 29 -16.26 21.86 -5.53
CA VAL A 29 -15.80 20.56 -6.04
C VAL A 29 -16.91 19.60 -5.66
N THR A 30 -17.75 19.24 -6.62
CA THR A 30 -18.77 18.20 -6.47
C THR A 30 -18.05 17.01 -5.90
N GLY A 31 -18.28 16.76 -4.61
CA GLY A 31 -17.74 15.62 -3.91
C GLY A 31 -18.28 14.39 -4.61
N GLN A 32 -17.48 13.85 -5.54
CA GLN A 32 -17.80 12.64 -6.26
C GLN A 32 -17.89 11.56 -5.20
N ARG A 33 -19.13 11.24 -4.81
CA ARG A 33 -19.42 10.10 -3.94
C ARG A 33 -18.68 8.91 -4.57
N PRO A 34 -18.07 8.03 -3.75
CA PRO A 34 -17.57 6.76 -4.26
C PRO A 34 -18.64 6.18 -5.16
N GLY A 35 -18.33 5.95 -6.44
CA GLY A 35 -19.22 5.15 -7.25
C GLY A 35 -19.34 3.81 -6.54
N LEU A 36 -20.54 3.43 -6.09
CA LEU A 36 -20.77 2.09 -5.54
C LEU A 36 -20.53 1.03 -6.63
N VAL A 37 -20.63 1.42 -7.90
CA VAL A 37 -20.45 0.58 -9.09
C VAL A 37 -19.13 -0.21 -9.08
N PRO A 38 -17.92 0.38 -9.02
CA PRO A 38 -16.67 -0.40 -8.99
C PRO A 38 -16.56 -1.34 -7.79
N GLN A 39 -17.14 -1.00 -6.64
CA GLN A 39 -17.15 -1.89 -5.47
C GLN A 39 -18.08 -3.08 -5.67
N LEU A 40 -19.26 -2.85 -6.25
CA LEU A 40 -20.22 -3.89 -6.61
C LEU A 40 -19.66 -4.80 -7.70
N VAL A 41 -19.00 -4.24 -8.73
CA VAL A 41 -18.33 -5.02 -9.77
C VAL A 41 -17.22 -5.88 -9.17
N LEU A 42 -16.37 -5.31 -8.30
CA LEU A 42 -15.34 -6.06 -7.60
C LEU A 42 -15.93 -7.20 -6.77
N ALA A 43 -16.96 -6.93 -5.97
CA ALA A 43 -17.63 -7.92 -5.15
C ALA A 43 -18.27 -9.02 -6.00
N LEU A 44 -18.90 -8.65 -7.11
CA LEU A 44 -19.52 -9.59 -8.06
C LEU A 44 -18.47 -10.49 -8.71
N VAL A 45 -17.34 -9.94 -9.14
CA VAL A 45 -16.25 -10.72 -9.77
C VAL A 45 -15.63 -11.68 -8.76
N CYS A 46 -15.36 -11.23 -7.52
CA CYS A 46 -14.87 -12.12 -6.46
C CYS A 46 -15.91 -13.20 -6.10
N ALA A 47 -17.19 -12.85 -6.02
CA ALA A 47 -18.27 -13.80 -5.73
C ALA A 47 -18.43 -14.83 -6.86
N ALA A 48 -18.37 -14.39 -8.13
CA ALA A 48 -18.42 -15.28 -9.27
C ALA A 48 -17.25 -16.27 -9.28
N TYR A 49 -16.04 -15.80 -8.97
CA TYR A 49 -14.87 -16.67 -8.83
C TYR A 49 -15.06 -17.66 -7.68
N ALA A 50 -15.51 -17.20 -6.51
CA ALA A 50 -15.76 -18.05 -5.35
C ALA A 50 -16.84 -19.11 -5.60
N VAL A 51 -17.90 -18.75 -6.32
CA VAL A 51 -18.95 -19.70 -6.74
C VAL A 51 -18.39 -20.70 -7.75
N GLY A 52 -17.60 -20.25 -8.73
CA GLY A 52 -16.91 -21.13 -9.66
C GLY A 52 -16.05 -22.17 -8.94
N ALA A 53 -15.23 -21.71 -7.99
CA ALA A 53 -14.39 -22.57 -7.15
C ALA A 53 -15.20 -23.54 -6.28
N ALA A 54 -16.28 -23.08 -5.65
CA ALA A 54 -17.14 -23.92 -4.82
C ALA A 54 -17.90 -24.99 -5.62
N LEU A 55 -18.23 -24.70 -6.89
CA LEU A 55 -18.88 -25.63 -7.81
C LEU A 55 -17.88 -26.49 -8.60
N GLY A 56 -16.57 -26.35 -8.33
CA GLY A 56 -15.51 -27.10 -9.02
C GLY A 56 -15.33 -26.74 -10.49
N TRP A 57 -15.75 -25.53 -10.90
CA TRP A 57 -15.64 -24.98 -12.26
C TRP A 57 -16.30 -25.83 -13.36
N GLY A 58 -17.00 -26.92 -13.03
CA GLY A 58 -17.61 -27.85 -13.98
C GLY A 58 -16.64 -28.82 -14.66
N SER A 59 -15.32 -28.61 -14.59
CA SER A 59 -14.31 -29.57 -15.06
C SER A 59 -12.96 -29.34 -14.38
N ASP A 60 -12.20 -30.41 -14.17
CA ASP A 60 -10.88 -30.34 -13.54
C ASP A 60 -9.93 -29.43 -14.32
N ARG A 61 -9.96 -29.47 -15.65
CA ARG A 61 -9.12 -28.61 -16.49
C ARG A 61 -9.44 -27.14 -16.33
N LEU A 62 -10.73 -26.77 -16.22
CA LEU A 62 -11.10 -25.38 -15.98
C LEU A 62 -10.71 -24.94 -14.57
N ALA A 63 -10.78 -25.83 -13.59
CA ALA A 63 -10.30 -25.57 -12.24
C ALA A 63 -8.80 -25.24 -12.22
N LEU A 64 -7.97 -26.04 -12.90
CA LEU A 64 -6.53 -25.75 -13.05
C LEU A 64 -6.28 -24.41 -13.74
N ILE A 65 -6.95 -24.15 -14.87
CA ILE A 65 -6.79 -22.89 -15.62
C ILE A 65 -7.17 -21.69 -14.76
N MET A 66 -8.29 -21.77 -14.03
CA MET A 66 -8.75 -20.67 -13.20
C MET A 66 -7.89 -20.48 -11.96
N GLY A 67 -7.49 -21.58 -11.31
CA GLY A 67 -6.52 -21.57 -10.22
C GLY A 67 -5.24 -20.86 -10.66
N ASP A 68 -4.60 -21.31 -11.73
CA ASP A 68 -3.26 -20.81 -12.04
C ASP A 68 -3.29 -19.50 -12.83
N PHE A 69 -3.92 -19.50 -13.99
CA PHE A 69 -3.94 -18.33 -14.87
C PHE A 69 -4.91 -17.26 -14.37
N GLY A 70 -5.99 -17.63 -13.68
CA GLY A 70 -6.90 -16.68 -13.04
C GLY A 70 -6.22 -15.93 -11.90
N LEU A 71 -5.47 -16.62 -11.03
CA LEU A 71 -4.65 -15.99 -10.00
C LEU A 71 -3.54 -15.13 -10.61
N SER A 72 -2.85 -15.62 -11.64
CA SER A 72 -1.83 -14.86 -12.35
C SER A 72 -2.39 -13.55 -12.95
N ALA A 73 -3.57 -13.61 -13.57
CA ALA A 73 -4.24 -12.45 -14.13
C ALA A 73 -4.66 -11.44 -13.05
N ALA A 74 -5.19 -11.90 -11.93
CA ALA A 74 -5.58 -11.04 -10.82
C ALA A 74 -4.37 -10.33 -10.19
N ALA A 75 -3.28 -11.07 -9.94
CA ALA A 75 -2.03 -10.53 -9.45
C ALA A 75 -1.39 -9.56 -10.46
N GLY A 76 -1.44 -9.87 -11.76
CA GLY A 76 -1.01 -8.99 -12.84
C GLY A 76 -1.82 -7.68 -12.88
N ALA A 77 -3.14 -7.75 -12.69
CA ALA A 77 -3.99 -6.56 -12.59
C ALA A 77 -3.62 -5.70 -11.37
N ALA A 78 -3.31 -6.33 -10.23
CA ALA A 78 -2.81 -5.64 -9.05
C ALA A 78 -1.47 -4.94 -9.31
N ALA A 79 -0.54 -5.63 -9.97
CA ALA A 79 0.76 -5.10 -10.34
C ALA A 79 0.63 -3.86 -11.24
N VAL A 80 -0.12 -3.98 -12.34
CA VAL A 80 -0.36 -2.89 -13.30
C VAL A 80 -1.03 -1.71 -12.59
N SER A 81 -2.06 -1.95 -11.79
CA SER A 81 -2.77 -0.92 -11.03
C SER A 81 -1.83 -0.14 -10.10
N CYS A 82 -1.02 -0.86 -9.33
CA CYS A 82 -0.03 -0.29 -8.42
C CYS A 82 1.04 0.53 -9.17
N PHE A 83 1.57 0.04 -10.28
CA PHE A 83 2.54 0.76 -11.11
C PHE A 83 1.93 2.01 -11.77
N VAL A 84 0.71 1.93 -12.29
CA VAL A 84 -0.01 3.08 -12.85
C VAL A 84 -0.24 4.14 -11.79
N CYS A 85 -0.64 3.75 -10.57
CA CYS A 85 -0.79 4.66 -9.45
C CYS A 85 0.55 5.34 -9.08
N ALA A 86 1.64 4.56 -9.01
CA ALA A 86 2.95 5.08 -8.69
C ALA A 86 3.46 6.12 -9.71
N ARG A 87 3.11 5.96 -11.00
CA ARG A 87 3.46 6.91 -12.06
C ARG A 87 2.68 8.23 -11.99
N ARG A 88 1.55 8.30 -11.28
CA ARG A 88 0.76 9.53 -11.14
C ARG A 88 1.47 10.55 -10.25
N ARG A 89 1.61 11.79 -10.73
CA ARG A 89 2.46 12.83 -10.10
C ARG A 89 2.03 13.26 -8.67
N LEU A 90 0.84 12.88 -8.20
CA LEU A 90 0.27 13.36 -6.93
C LEU A 90 0.19 12.30 -5.81
N THR A 91 0.86 11.15 -5.96
CA THR A 91 0.81 10.09 -4.97
C THR A 91 1.86 10.28 -3.87
N ARG A 92 1.41 10.45 -2.61
CA ARG A 92 2.30 10.66 -1.45
C ARG A 92 3.06 9.39 -1.04
N PHE A 93 2.63 8.21 -1.52
CA PHE A 93 3.18 6.90 -1.16
C PHE A 93 3.69 6.13 -2.39
N ARG A 94 4.28 6.83 -3.38
CA ARG A 94 4.88 6.21 -4.57
C ARG A 94 5.73 4.97 -4.28
N PRO A 95 6.72 5.02 -3.36
CA PRO A 95 7.58 3.85 -3.13
C PRO A 95 6.80 2.63 -2.63
N ALA A 96 5.80 2.82 -1.77
CA ALA A 96 4.97 1.70 -1.30
C ALA A 96 4.18 1.06 -2.45
N TRP A 97 3.59 1.87 -3.35
CA TRP A 97 2.87 1.35 -4.52
C TRP A 97 3.80 0.65 -5.52
N LEU A 98 5.04 1.12 -5.71
CA LEU A 98 6.02 0.40 -6.54
C LEU A 98 6.37 -0.97 -5.93
N LEU A 99 6.55 -1.03 -4.62
CA LEU A 99 6.88 -2.26 -3.90
C LEU A 99 5.71 -3.25 -3.90
N PHE A 100 4.48 -2.78 -3.71
CA PHE A 100 3.29 -3.62 -3.88
C PHE A 100 3.12 -4.10 -5.31
N GLY A 101 3.40 -3.25 -6.31
CA GLY A 101 3.38 -3.67 -7.71
C GLY A 101 4.42 -4.73 -8.03
N LEU A 102 5.64 -4.59 -7.49
CA LEU A 102 6.71 -5.58 -7.62
C LEU A 102 6.34 -6.89 -6.94
N SER A 103 5.81 -6.83 -5.71
CA SER A 103 5.28 -7.97 -4.98
C SER A 103 4.23 -8.72 -5.82
N SER A 104 3.18 -8.03 -6.28
CA SER A 104 2.15 -8.63 -7.13
C SER A 104 2.69 -9.18 -8.46
N THR A 105 3.77 -8.61 -9.01
CA THR A 105 4.43 -9.17 -10.21
C THR A 105 5.06 -10.52 -9.91
N MET A 106 5.72 -10.67 -8.75
CA MET A 106 6.27 -11.95 -8.33
C MET A 106 5.16 -12.99 -8.13
N ALA A 107 4.04 -12.63 -7.49
CA ALA A 107 2.89 -13.52 -7.39
C ALA A 107 2.31 -13.91 -8.76
N ALA A 108 2.22 -12.98 -9.71
CA ALA A 108 1.73 -13.25 -11.06
C ALA A 108 2.64 -14.24 -11.80
N LEU A 109 3.96 -14.06 -11.69
CA LEU A 109 4.96 -14.95 -12.30
C LEU A 109 4.97 -16.33 -11.62
N GLY A 110 4.84 -16.39 -10.29
CA GLY A 110 4.74 -17.66 -9.55
C GLY A 110 3.56 -18.50 -10.03
N ASN A 111 2.37 -17.90 -10.10
CA ASN A 111 1.16 -18.56 -10.61
C ASN A 111 1.27 -18.92 -12.10
N LEU A 112 1.94 -18.09 -12.91
CA LEU A 112 2.16 -18.39 -14.33
C LEU A 112 3.06 -19.62 -14.52
N VAL A 113 4.12 -19.72 -13.72
CA VAL A 113 5.00 -20.88 -13.70
C VAL A 113 4.22 -22.09 -13.20
N TRP A 114 3.46 -21.98 -12.12
CA TRP A 114 2.62 -23.06 -11.60
C TRP A 114 1.68 -23.61 -12.67
N GLY A 115 0.93 -22.74 -13.35
CA GLY A 115 0.03 -23.13 -14.45
C GLY A 115 0.75 -23.69 -15.67
N TRP A 116 1.99 -23.29 -15.92
CA TRP A 116 2.80 -23.94 -16.95
C TRP A 116 3.07 -25.41 -16.62
N TYR A 117 3.33 -25.74 -15.35
CA TYR A 117 3.51 -27.14 -14.92
C TYR A 117 2.19 -27.92 -14.99
N GLU A 118 1.11 -27.40 -14.42
CA GLU A 118 -0.13 -28.15 -14.27
C GLU A 118 -0.97 -28.21 -15.55
N VAL A 119 -1.06 -27.11 -16.30
CA VAL A 119 -1.96 -27.01 -17.48
C VAL A 119 -1.26 -27.33 -18.80
N VAL A 120 0.03 -27.01 -18.91
CA VAL A 120 0.78 -27.19 -20.17
C VAL A 120 1.60 -28.48 -20.16
N LEU A 121 2.23 -28.80 -19.04
CA LEU A 121 3.05 -30.00 -18.89
C LEU A 121 2.30 -31.17 -18.25
N ASP A 122 1.04 -30.98 -17.84
CA ASP A 122 0.17 -31.98 -17.20
C ASP A 122 0.89 -32.73 -16.06
N ARG A 123 1.72 -32.02 -15.28
CA ARG A 123 2.50 -32.59 -14.18
C ARG A 123 2.37 -31.77 -12.91
N PRO A 124 2.40 -32.41 -11.72
CA PRO A 124 2.45 -31.66 -10.47
C PRO A 124 3.73 -30.82 -10.39
N VAL A 125 3.63 -29.67 -9.73
CA VAL A 125 4.78 -28.79 -9.52
C VAL A 125 5.83 -29.52 -8.67
N PRO A 126 7.08 -29.66 -9.16
CA PRO A 126 8.14 -30.32 -8.39
C PRO A 126 8.55 -29.45 -7.19
N SER A 127 8.77 -30.03 -6.02
CA SER A 127 9.32 -29.31 -4.87
C SER A 127 10.82 -29.62 -4.73
N PRO A 128 11.73 -28.65 -4.88
CA PRO A 128 11.53 -27.21 -5.13
C PRO A 128 11.37 -26.84 -6.62
N SER A 129 10.59 -25.79 -6.90
CA SER A 129 10.32 -25.27 -8.24
C SER A 129 10.76 -23.80 -8.43
N TYR A 130 10.73 -23.34 -9.68
CA TYR A 130 10.84 -21.91 -9.97
C TYR A 130 9.64 -21.09 -9.46
N ALA A 131 8.46 -21.69 -9.29
CA ALA A 131 7.32 -21.00 -8.70
C ALA A 131 7.61 -20.62 -7.23
N ASP A 132 8.30 -21.50 -6.50
CA ASP A 132 8.68 -21.26 -5.12
C ASP A 132 9.58 -20.04 -4.95
N LEU A 133 10.51 -19.85 -5.89
CA LEU A 133 11.38 -18.67 -5.89
C LEU A 133 10.56 -17.38 -6.03
N PHE A 134 9.58 -17.37 -6.93
CA PHE A 134 8.72 -16.20 -7.14
C PHE A 134 7.82 -15.93 -5.94
N PHE A 135 7.22 -16.97 -5.33
CA PHE A 135 6.43 -16.79 -4.11
C PHE A 135 7.28 -16.36 -2.91
N LEU A 136 8.51 -16.87 -2.79
CA LEU A 136 9.45 -16.39 -1.78
C LEU A 136 9.81 -14.91 -2.01
N CYS A 137 10.02 -14.49 -3.26
CA CYS A 137 10.29 -13.11 -3.63
C CYS A 137 9.07 -12.17 -3.55
N PHE A 138 7.84 -12.69 -3.38
CA PHE A 138 6.64 -11.88 -3.19
C PHE A 138 6.64 -11.14 -1.85
N ALA A 139 7.06 -11.82 -0.77
CA ALA A 139 6.95 -11.31 0.59
C ALA A 139 7.90 -10.14 0.91
N PRO A 140 9.20 -10.13 0.54
CA PRO A 140 10.11 -9.04 0.89
C PRO A 140 9.67 -7.67 0.38
N PRO A 141 9.26 -7.49 -0.90
CA PRO A 141 8.72 -6.23 -1.37
C PRO A 141 7.43 -5.82 -0.65
N ALA A 142 6.54 -6.77 -0.30
CA ALA A 142 5.34 -6.47 0.48
C ALA A 142 5.68 -5.96 1.89
N ILE A 143 6.60 -6.62 2.60
CA ILE A 143 7.08 -6.21 3.94
C ILE A 143 7.68 -4.81 3.87
N VAL A 144 8.60 -4.56 2.93
CA VAL A 144 9.21 -3.23 2.78
C VAL A 144 8.17 -2.18 2.40
N GLY A 145 7.19 -2.52 1.54
CA GLY A 145 6.09 -1.64 1.16
C GLY A 145 5.23 -1.22 2.37
N LEU A 146 4.93 -2.17 3.25
CA LEU A 146 4.23 -1.91 4.51
C LEU A 146 5.07 -1.06 5.48
N LEU A 147 6.38 -1.34 5.62
CA LEU A 147 7.28 -0.53 6.44
C LEU A 147 7.39 0.92 5.94
N VAL A 148 7.48 1.12 4.61
CA VAL A 148 7.44 2.44 3.98
C VAL A 148 6.15 3.17 4.34
N LEU A 149 5.02 2.46 4.36
CA LEU A 149 3.72 3.02 4.70
C LEU A 149 3.60 3.36 6.19
N ALA A 150 4.21 2.53 7.05
CA ALA A 150 4.29 2.72 8.50
C ALA A 150 5.15 3.93 8.88
N LYS A 151 6.39 3.95 8.42
CA LYS A 151 7.43 4.91 8.84
C LYS A 151 7.39 6.22 8.07
N ARG A 152 6.89 6.21 6.83
CA ARG A 152 6.79 7.38 5.93
C ARG A 152 8.12 8.16 5.84
N PRO A 153 9.23 7.52 5.43
CA PRO A 153 10.54 8.15 5.40
C PRO A 153 10.54 9.35 4.45
N VAL A 154 10.92 10.52 4.97
CA VAL A 154 11.07 11.77 4.19
C VAL A 154 12.52 12.22 4.08
N THR A 155 13.40 11.79 4.99
CA THR A 155 14.83 12.12 5.02
C THR A 155 15.69 10.93 4.62
N LYS A 156 16.94 11.18 4.20
CA LYS A 156 17.93 10.12 3.93
C LYS A 156 18.13 9.21 5.15
N ALA A 157 18.23 9.79 6.35
CA ALA A 157 18.33 9.04 7.60
C ALA A 157 17.12 8.11 7.83
N GLY A 158 15.89 8.59 7.55
CA GLY A 158 14.70 7.75 7.64
C GLY A 158 14.71 6.56 6.67
N TRP A 159 15.25 6.75 5.46
CA TRP A 159 15.45 5.67 4.49
C TRP A 159 16.52 4.67 4.95
N ILE A 160 17.60 5.14 5.57
CA ILE A 160 18.64 4.27 6.15
C ILE A 160 18.04 3.44 7.30
N CYS A 161 17.31 4.06 8.23
CA CYS A 161 16.63 3.33 9.30
C CYS A 161 15.64 2.30 8.76
N LEU A 162 14.90 2.63 7.69
CA LEU A 162 14.00 1.68 7.05
C LEU A 162 14.77 0.48 6.46
N ALA A 163 15.90 0.73 5.78
CA ALA A 163 16.73 -0.32 5.23
C ALA A 163 17.31 -1.21 6.34
N LEU A 164 17.78 -0.61 7.44
CA LEU A 164 18.27 -1.36 8.61
C LEU A 164 17.17 -2.22 9.24
N ASP A 165 15.95 -1.69 9.42
CA ASP A 165 14.82 -2.47 9.92
C ASP A 165 14.48 -3.65 9.00
N ALA A 166 14.43 -3.41 7.68
CA ALA A 166 14.14 -4.45 6.71
C ALA A 166 15.24 -5.53 6.69
N SER A 167 16.51 -5.13 6.75
CA SER A 167 17.66 -6.05 6.84
C SER A 167 17.69 -6.82 8.15
N LEU A 168 17.28 -6.21 9.27
CA LEU A 168 17.20 -6.88 10.56
C LEU A 168 16.10 -7.93 10.53
N ILE A 169 14.89 -7.60 10.05
CA ILE A 169 13.80 -8.56 9.89
C ILE A 169 14.22 -9.70 8.95
N GLY A 170 14.74 -9.38 7.77
CA GLY A 170 15.17 -10.38 6.80
C GLY A 170 16.30 -11.28 7.31
N GLY A 171 17.30 -10.69 7.97
CA GLY A 171 18.41 -11.41 8.59
C GLY A 171 17.95 -12.33 9.70
N SER A 172 17.08 -11.85 10.60
CA SER A 172 16.49 -12.68 11.67
C SER A 172 15.71 -13.86 11.10
N LEU A 173 14.82 -13.63 10.11
CA LEU A 173 14.05 -14.70 9.48
C LEU A 173 14.96 -15.73 8.79
N LEU A 174 15.98 -15.28 8.07
CA LEU A 174 16.96 -16.16 7.42
C LEU A 174 17.71 -17.03 8.45
N THR A 175 18.24 -16.41 9.52
CA THR A 175 18.94 -17.16 10.56
C THR A 175 18.03 -18.15 11.28
N LEU A 176 16.76 -17.80 11.50
CA LEU A 176 15.78 -18.66 12.12
C LEU A 176 15.41 -19.84 11.21
N ALA A 177 15.08 -19.56 9.94
CA ALA A 177 14.78 -20.60 8.95
C ALA A 177 15.94 -21.58 8.79
N TRP A 178 17.16 -21.07 8.67
CA TRP A 178 18.36 -21.89 8.49
C TRP A 178 18.72 -22.72 9.73
N SER A 179 18.62 -22.14 10.93
CA SER A 179 18.95 -22.85 12.17
C SER A 179 17.94 -23.96 12.49
N LEU A 180 16.65 -23.70 12.29
CA LEU A 180 15.60 -24.70 12.42
C LEU A 180 15.76 -25.81 11.37
N ALA A 181 16.08 -25.45 10.11
CA ALA A 181 16.33 -26.42 9.06
C ALA A 181 17.52 -27.33 9.36
N LEU A 182 18.63 -26.76 9.86
CA LEU A 182 19.79 -27.55 10.30
C LEU A 182 19.43 -28.48 11.45
N ALA A 183 18.65 -28.01 12.42
CA ALA A 183 18.21 -28.83 13.54
C ALA A 183 17.31 -29.99 13.09
N GLN A 184 16.39 -29.75 12.16
CA GLN A 184 15.52 -30.78 11.61
C GLN A 184 16.29 -31.78 10.72
N ALA A 185 17.17 -31.29 9.84
CA ALA A 185 18.01 -32.14 9.00
C ALA A 185 19.04 -32.96 9.80
N ALA A 186 19.45 -32.50 10.98
CA ALA A 186 20.29 -33.29 11.87
C ALA A 186 19.54 -34.47 12.52
N GLN A 187 18.22 -34.38 12.65
CA GLN A 187 17.36 -35.42 13.23
C GLN A 187 16.73 -36.34 12.17
N ALA A 188 16.58 -35.84 10.94
CA ALA A 188 16.03 -36.59 9.81
C ALA A 188 17.16 -37.14 8.93
N GLU A 189 17.30 -38.46 8.86
CA GLU A 189 18.28 -39.10 7.97
C GLU A 189 17.89 -38.87 6.50
N GLY A 190 18.58 -37.96 5.81
CA GLY A 190 18.55 -37.84 4.35
C GLY A 190 17.73 -36.68 3.76
N GLU A 191 17.16 -35.77 4.57
CA GLU A 191 16.48 -34.60 4.05
C GLU A 191 17.46 -33.46 3.71
N SER A 192 17.28 -32.82 2.55
CA SER A 192 18.12 -31.69 2.15
C SER A 192 17.85 -30.48 3.03
N VAL A 193 18.87 -30.00 3.76
CA VAL A 193 18.80 -28.79 4.59
C VAL A 193 18.20 -27.60 3.83
N ALA A 194 18.52 -27.46 2.54
CA ALA A 194 18.03 -26.38 1.70
C ALA A 194 16.51 -26.48 1.44
N HIS A 195 15.99 -27.69 1.30
CA HIS A 195 14.56 -27.93 1.11
C HIS A 195 13.78 -27.61 2.39
N THR A 196 14.26 -28.10 3.54
CA THR A 196 13.66 -27.80 4.84
C THR A 196 13.74 -26.30 5.17
N ALA A 197 14.86 -25.63 4.85
CA ALA A 197 15.00 -24.19 5.04
C ALA A 197 14.02 -23.39 4.18
N LEU A 198 13.81 -23.81 2.92
CA LEU A 198 12.82 -23.19 2.04
C LEU A 198 11.41 -23.39 2.61
N SER A 199 11.06 -24.61 3.02
CA SER A 199 9.77 -24.95 3.63
C SER A 199 9.48 -24.11 4.88
N LEU A 200 10.48 -23.86 5.73
CA LEU A 200 10.36 -23.02 6.91
C LEU A 200 10.30 -21.51 6.59
N ALA A 201 10.87 -21.08 5.46
CA ALA A 201 10.88 -19.67 5.09
C ALA A 201 9.47 -19.12 4.83
N TYR A 202 8.57 -19.91 4.24
CA TYR A 202 7.17 -19.54 3.98
C TYR A 202 6.41 -19.13 5.26
N PRO A 203 6.23 -20.02 6.27
CA PRO A 203 5.49 -19.67 7.48
C PRO A 203 6.17 -18.54 8.28
N LEU A 204 7.49 -18.44 8.24
CA LEU A 204 8.22 -17.33 8.88
C LEU A 204 7.93 -15.98 8.21
N LEU A 205 7.89 -15.94 6.87
CA LEU A 205 7.51 -14.74 6.12
C LEU A 205 6.03 -14.36 6.35
N ASP A 206 5.14 -15.35 6.43
CA ASP A 206 3.73 -15.12 6.74
C ASP A 206 3.55 -14.50 8.12
N ILE A 207 4.21 -15.03 9.15
CA ILE A 207 4.18 -14.47 10.51
C ILE A 207 4.66 -13.02 10.50
N ALA A 208 5.75 -12.72 9.78
CA ALA A 208 6.27 -11.37 9.66
C ALA A 208 5.25 -10.41 8.99
N LEU A 209 4.62 -10.86 7.90
CA LEU A 209 3.59 -10.11 7.19
C LEU A 209 2.34 -9.89 8.05
N VAL A 210 1.80 -10.93 8.70
CA VAL A 210 0.66 -10.84 9.63
C VAL A 210 0.96 -9.86 10.75
N SER A 211 2.12 -9.98 11.38
CA SER A 211 2.56 -9.11 12.47
C SER A 211 2.59 -7.65 12.04
N LEU A 212 3.11 -7.37 10.84
CA LEU A 212 3.21 -6.01 10.31
C LEU A 212 1.84 -5.43 9.92
N VAL A 213 0.98 -6.25 9.31
CA VAL A 213 -0.42 -5.92 9.00
C VAL A 213 -1.19 -5.57 10.28
N LEU A 214 -1.08 -6.39 11.33
CA LEU A 214 -1.72 -6.15 12.63
C LEU A 214 -1.16 -4.89 13.30
N ALA A 215 0.16 -4.74 13.35
CA ALA A 215 0.81 -3.56 13.91
C ALA A 215 0.33 -2.27 13.22
N LEU A 216 0.19 -2.30 11.89
CA LEU A 216 -0.34 -1.19 11.10
C LEU A 216 -1.84 -0.97 11.32
N HIS A 217 -2.61 -2.04 11.52
CA HIS A 217 -4.04 -1.97 11.82
C HIS A 217 -4.28 -1.31 13.19
N PHE A 218 -3.53 -1.67 14.22
CA PHE A 218 -3.69 -1.15 15.59
C PHE A 218 -3.07 0.24 15.80
N ARG A 219 -2.03 0.62 15.05
CA ARG A 219 -1.45 1.99 15.09
C ARG A 219 -2.38 3.07 14.53
N ARG A 220 -3.63 2.76 14.22
CA ARG A 220 -4.62 3.69 13.67
C ARG A 220 -5.05 4.73 14.72
N SER A 221 -4.31 5.83 14.76
CA SER A 221 -4.82 7.12 15.24
C SER A 221 -5.03 8.08 14.05
N ALA A 222 -6.30 8.39 13.78
CA ALA A 222 -6.82 9.57 13.08
C ALA A 222 -6.46 9.92 11.61
N VAL A 223 -5.77 9.10 10.80
CA VAL A 223 -5.58 9.46 9.37
C VAL A 223 -6.34 8.51 8.43
N ASN A 224 -7.60 8.87 8.19
CA ASN A 224 -8.51 8.25 7.22
C ASN A 224 -7.92 8.33 5.79
N ARG A 225 -7.34 7.23 5.30
CA ARG A 225 -7.08 7.00 3.88
C ARG A 225 -7.54 5.60 3.51
N SER A 226 -8.76 5.51 3.00
CA SER A 226 -9.40 4.33 2.42
C SER A 226 -8.41 3.45 1.63
N ALA A 227 -7.58 4.04 0.76
CA ALA A 227 -6.61 3.31 -0.06
C ALA A 227 -5.58 2.50 0.74
N VAL A 228 -5.07 3.08 1.82
CA VAL A 228 -4.11 2.42 2.70
C VAL A 228 -4.79 1.28 3.46
N ASN A 229 -6.01 1.51 3.94
CA ASN A 229 -6.76 0.50 4.67
C ASN A 229 -7.17 -0.67 3.76
N THR A 230 -7.54 -0.40 2.51
CA THR A 230 -7.86 -1.43 1.51
C THR A 230 -6.61 -2.22 1.13
N ALA A 231 -5.44 -1.57 0.96
CA ALA A 231 -4.19 -2.28 0.68
C ALA A 231 -3.76 -3.18 1.87
N ILE A 232 -3.87 -2.68 3.10
CA ILE A 232 -3.61 -3.48 4.31
C ILE A 232 -4.58 -4.66 4.40
N GLY A 233 -5.88 -4.44 4.15
CA GLY A 233 -6.88 -5.51 4.14
C GLY A 233 -6.67 -6.55 3.04
N ALA A 234 -6.24 -6.11 1.85
CA ALA A 234 -5.90 -7.00 0.74
C ALA A 234 -4.71 -7.91 1.08
N LEU A 235 -3.65 -7.33 1.64
CA LEU A 235 -2.47 -8.08 2.09
C LEU A 235 -2.82 -9.01 3.27
N ALA A 236 -3.65 -8.54 4.21
CA ALA A 236 -4.14 -9.38 5.32
C ALA A 236 -4.87 -10.63 4.82
N LEU A 237 -5.74 -10.46 3.81
CA LEU A 237 -6.46 -11.58 3.21
C LEU A 237 -5.50 -12.54 2.50
N THR A 238 -4.56 -12.01 1.72
CA THR A 238 -3.56 -12.82 0.99
C THR A 238 -2.74 -13.67 1.96
N VAL A 239 -2.22 -13.07 3.02
CA VAL A 239 -1.38 -13.76 4.01
C VAL A 239 -2.20 -14.76 4.84
N MET A 240 -3.47 -14.48 5.10
CA MET A 240 -4.34 -15.46 5.75
C MET A 240 -4.56 -16.69 4.85
N CYS A 241 -4.68 -16.52 3.54
CA CYS A 241 -4.72 -17.62 2.59
C CYS A 241 -3.38 -18.39 2.53
N ASP A 242 -2.24 -17.70 2.57
CA ASP A 242 -0.91 -18.33 2.62
C ASP A 242 -0.72 -19.18 3.90
N ALA A 243 -1.16 -18.66 5.06
CA ALA A 243 -1.10 -19.39 6.32
C ALA A 243 -2.01 -20.63 6.33
N LEU A 244 -3.19 -20.54 5.69
CA LEU A 244 -4.08 -21.68 5.51
C LEU A 244 -3.47 -22.71 4.56
N PHE A 245 -2.87 -22.29 3.45
CA PHE A 245 -2.17 -23.18 2.51
C PHE A 245 -1.00 -23.92 3.14
N THR A 246 -0.25 -23.25 4.01
CA THR A 246 0.89 -23.85 4.72
C THR A 246 0.45 -24.80 5.84
N SER A 247 -0.82 -24.75 6.25
CA SER A 247 -1.33 -25.65 7.29
C SER A 247 -1.41 -27.10 6.77
N PRO A 248 -0.91 -28.11 7.52
CA PRO A 248 -0.92 -29.52 7.07
C PRO A 248 -2.31 -30.07 6.75
N LEU A 249 -3.36 -29.47 7.34
CA LEU A 249 -4.76 -29.85 7.14
C LEU A 249 -5.28 -29.48 5.75
N LEU A 250 -4.76 -28.41 5.15
CA LEU A 250 -5.20 -27.94 3.83
C LEU A 250 -4.13 -28.18 2.77
N HIS A 251 -2.85 -28.19 3.15
CA HIS A 251 -1.73 -28.38 2.22
C HIS A 251 -1.79 -29.72 1.48
N ASN A 252 -2.07 -30.81 2.20
CA ASN A 252 -2.04 -32.16 1.64
C ASN A 252 -3.20 -32.45 0.68
N ASP A 253 -4.33 -31.74 0.83
CA ASP A 253 -5.53 -31.92 0.02
C ASP A 253 -5.75 -30.76 -0.98
N TYR A 254 -4.82 -29.81 -1.03
CA TYR A 254 -4.92 -28.64 -1.90
C TYR A 254 -4.88 -29.05 -3.37
N ARG A 255 -5.77 -28.45 -4.16
CA ARG A 255 -5.77 -28.53 -5.62
C ARG A 255 -6.11 -27.16 -6.20
N SER A 256 -5.48 -26.81 -7.32
CA SER A 256 -5.74 -25.56 -8.03
C SER A 256 -7.21 -25.48 -8.48
N GLY A 257 -7.79 -24.31 -8.33
CA GLY A 257 -9.20 -23.99 -8.57
C GLY A 257 -10.11 -24.15 -7.36
N GLN A 258 -9.59 -24.44 -6.17
CA GLN A 258 -10.38 -24.58 -4.93
C GLN A 258 -10.76 -23.23 -4.30
N LEU A 259 -11.57 -23.29 -3.23
CA LEU A 259 -12.07 -22.10 -2.53
C LEU A 259 -10.95 -21.22 -1.95
N LEU A 260 -9.80 -21.81 -1.62
CA LEU A 260 -8.63 -21.07 -1.13
C LEU A 260 -8.15 -20.05 -2.18
N ASP A 261 -8.19 -20.42 -3.45
CA ASP A 261 -7.81 -19.57 -4.59
C ASP A 261 -8.72 -18.36 -4.72
N ALA A 262 -9.99 -18.49 -4.35
CA ALA A 262 -10.90 -17.35 -4.33
C ALA A 262 -10.44 -16.28 -3.33
N GLY A 263 -9.78 -16.69 -2.24
CA GLY A 263 -9.19 -15.79 -1.25
C GLY A 263 -7.99 -15.03 -1.81
N TRP A 264 -7.02 -15.70 -2.44
CA TRP A 264 -5.88 -15.05 -3.09
C TRP A 264 -6.30 -14.16 -4.26
N PHE A 265 -7.28 -14.61 -5.05
CA PHE A 265 -7.87 -13.85 -6.14
C PHE A 265 -8.53 -12.56 -5.62
N ALA A 266 -9.35 -12.67 -4.57
CA ALA A 266 -9.97 -11.52 -3.93
C ALA A 266 -8.94 -10.57 -3.30
N GLY A 267 -7.89 -11.11 -2.65
CA GLY A 267 -6.78 -10.32 -2.12
C GLY A 267 -6.08 -9.51 -3.22
N SER A 268 -5.77 -10.15 -4.33
CA SER A 268 -5.15 -9.49 -5.49
C SER A 268 -6.04 -8.41 -6.08
N LEU A 269 -7.33 -8.67 -6.30
CA LEU A 269 -8.25 -7.67 -6.85
C LEU A 269 -8.54 -6.52 -5.86
N LEU A 270 -8.59 -6.78 -4.55
CA LEU A 270 -8.68 -5.74 -3.54
C LEU A 270 -7.44 -4.84 -3.56
N LEU A 271 -6.24 -5.42 -3.73
CA LEU A 271 -5.02 -4.66 -3.88
C LEU A 271 -5.02 -3.86 -5.19
N ALA A 272 -5.52 -4.43 -6.29
CA ALA A 272 -5.72 -3.74 -7.55
C ALA A 272 -6.68 -2.55 -7.42
N TYR A 273 -7.73 -2.68 -6.61
CA TYR A 273 -8.70 -1.61 -6.36
C TYR A 273 -8.19 -0.56 -5.36
N ALA A 274 -7.30 -0.92 -4.43
CA ALA A 274 -6.86 -0.08 -3.33
C ALA A 274 -6.39 1.34 -3.75
N PRO A 275 -5.54 1.52 -4.80
CA PRO A 275 -5.12 2.84 -5.29
C PRO A 275 -6.26 3.77 -5.69
N TRP A 276 -7.38 3.20 -6.14
CA TRP A 276 -8.51 3.91 -6.76
C TRP A 276 -9.61 4.23 -5.77
N THR A 277 -9.49 3.75 -4.53
CA THR A 277 -10.46 4.05 -3.51
C THR A 277 -10.54 5.56 -3.26
N PRO A 278 -11.75 6.13 -3.28
CA PRO A 278 -11.91 7.56 -3.12
C PRO A 278 -11.41 7.98 -1.74
N ARG A 279 -10.66 9.08 -1.72
CA ARG A 279 -10.30 9.76 -0.48
C ARG A 279 -11.61 10.18 0.18
N ARG A 280 -12.02 9.51 1.26
CA ARG A 280 -13.05 10.07 2.15
C ARG A 280 -12.50 11.42 2.58
N GLY A 281 -13.15 12.48 2.12
CA GLY A 281 -12.79 13.85 2.45
C GLY A 281 -12.77 13.96 3.96
N GLY A 282 -11.56 14.00 4.53
CA GLY A 282 -11.42 14.79 5.74
C GLY A 282 -11.93 16.16 5.35
N ARG A 283 -12.97 16.63 6.06
CA ARG A 283 -13.20 18.07 6.16
C ARG A 283 -11.81 18.69 6.28
N PRO A 284 -11.48 19.75 5.52
CA PRO A 284 -10.36 20.56 5.94
C PRO A 284 -10.64 20.81 7.42
N GLU A 285 -9.76 20.33 8.32
CA GLU A 285 -9.61 21.03 9.58
C GLU A 285 -9.51 22.47 9.14
N GLU A 286 -10.53 23.26 9.45
CA GLU A 286 -10.43 24.71 9.40
C GLU A 286 -9.10 24.97 10.07
N ALA A 287 -8.11 25.32 9.24
CA ALA A 287 -6.80 25.72 9.67
C ALA A 287 -7.13 26.73 10.75
N GLY A 288 -6.91 26.33 12.01
CA GLY A 288 -7.40 27.04 13.17
C GLY A 288 -7.12 28.48 12.86
N HIS A 289 -8.19 29.25 12.64
CA HIS A 289 -8.08 30.68 12.63
C HIS A 289 -7.51 30.93 14.01
N THR A 290 -6.19 31.10 14.05
CA THR A 290 -5.50 31.78 15.12
C THR A 290 -6.26 33.07 15.17
N ARG A 291 -7.26 33.10 16.06
CA ARG A 291 -7.92 34.31 16.48
C ARG A 291 -6.76 35.03 17.12
N VAL A 292 -6.07 35.83 16.32
CA VAL A 292 -5.14 36.83 16.79
C VAL A 292 -6.01 37.68 17.67
N VAL A 293 -6.01 37.36 18.96
CA VAL A 293 -6.45 38.26 19.99
C VAL A 293 -5.56 39.47 19.78
N ARG A 294 -6.08 40.49 19.10
CA ARG A 294 -5.54 41.82 19.21
C ARG A 294 -5.65 42.14 20.70
N GLU A 295 -4.56 41.94 21.42
CA GLU A 295 -4.38 42.59 22.70
C GLU A 295 -4.63 44.08 22.46
N HIS A 296 -5.66 44.57 23.11
CA HIS A 296 -6.02 45.96 23.12
C HIS A 296 -4.90 46.67 23.88
N HIS A 297 -3.94 47.24 23.15
CA HIS A 297 -2.91 48.10 23.73
C HIS A 297 -3.62 49.30 24.37
N PRO A 298 -3.64 49.45 25.72
CA PRO A 298 -4.18 50.65 26.34
C PRO A 298 -3.24 51.80 26.01
N GLY A 299 -3.82 52.88 25.50
CA GLY A 299 -3.10 54.07 25.09
C GLY A 299 -2.20 54.61 26.20
N ARG A 300 -0.95 54.86 25.82
CA ARG A 300 0.03 55.66 26.55
C ARG A 300 -0.52 57.08 26.70
N ARG A 301 -1.05 57.43 27.88
CA ARG A 301 -1.31 58.82 28.31
C ARG A 301 -0.91 58.97 29.77
N GLY A 302 0.02 59.89 30.03
CA GLY A 302 0.44 60.26 31.38
C GLY A 302 1.85 60.83 31.39
N GLY A 303 2.07 61.97 30.74
CA GLY A 303 3.24 62.82 31.01
C GLY A 303 3.04 63.59 32.32
N PRO A 304 4.10 63.87 33.10
CA PRO A 304 3.99 64.58 34.37
C PRO A 304 3.61 66.06 34.17
N PRO A 305 2.84 66.67 35.09
CA PRO A 305 2.50 68.08 35.00
C PRO A 305 3.71 68.99 35.31
N PRO A 306 3.79 70.18 34.71
CA PRO A 306 4.86 71.14 35.00
C PRO A 306 4.66 71.80 36.38
N PRO A 307 5.73 72.28 37.03
CA PRO A 307 5.62 73.08 38.25
C PRO A 307 5.18 74.51 37.89
N VAL A 308 4.38 75.13 38.75
CA VAL A 308 3.98 76.53 38.64
C VAL A 308 4.43 77.26 39.92
N PRO A 309 4.97 78.49 39.82
CA PRO A 309 5.59 79.26 40.91
C PRO A 309 4.64 79.73 42.02
#